data_AF-K6W3H9-F1
#
_entry.id   AF-K6W3H9-F1
#
_cell.length_a   1.000
_cell.length_b   1.000
_cell.length_c   1.000
_cell.angle_alpha   90.00
_cell.angle_beta   90.00
_cell.angle_gamma   90.00
#
_symmetry.space_group_name_H-M   'P 1'
#
loop_
_entity.id
_entity.type
_entity.pdbx_description
1 polymer ?
#
loop_
_entity_poly.entity_id
_entity_poly.type
_entity_poly.pdbx_seq_one_letter_code
_entity_poly.pdbx_strand_id
1 'polypeptide(L)'
;MCAFADHGIDGTDEPLAILLRTGNASANTAADHTAIVEAALEQLPDVVGYRVGKTVLVRTNSAGGTHEFLDYLTRRRPVYSVGFPLTETTAAAIDRIRPEAWTPAYDADGVDRDGAWVDALAGLIDLSGWPDGMRVIVRKVRPHPGAQLRFTDSDGLRLTTFATNTPRGQLADLELRHRRQARCEDRIRTAKDCGLTNLPLHGFDQNRMWSARGVVGLSPRSTPSCREWSGVHKGSFESKLPEVTTHFAGILHEASTTHLSRAIWRET
;
A
#
# COMPACT_ATOMS: atom_id res chain seq x y z
N MET A 1 1.65 -11.59 -1.41
CA MET A 1 1.29 -10.23 -0.96
C MET A 1 2.22 -9.83 0.16
N CYS A 2 2.62 -8.57 0.27
CA CYS A 2 3.60 -8.11 1.27
C CYS A 2 3.11 -6.84 1.94
N ALA A 3 3.43 -6.69 3.22
CA ALA A 3 3.17 -5.50 4.00
C ALA A 3 4.43 -4.97 4.68
N PHE A 4 4.53 -3.65 4.73
CA PHE A 4 5.65 -2.92 5.31
C PHE A 4 5.13 -1.77 6.17
N ALA A 5 5.82 -1.51 7.28
CA ALA A 5 5.70 -0.32 8.08
C ALA A 5 6.48 0.82 7.41
N ASP A 6 5.89 2.01 7.37
CA ASP A 6 6.48 3.18 6.71
C ASP A 6 6.46 4.40 7.66
N HIS A 7 7.21 4.33 8.76
CA HIS A 7 7.21 5.41 9.75
C HIS A 7 8.13 6.58 9.39
N GLY A 8 7.69 7.79 9.74
CA GLY A 8 8.52 9.00 9.62
C GLY A 8 8.60 9.57 8.20
N ILE A 9 9.45 10.58 8.03
CA ILE A 9 9.58 11.31 6.76
C ILE A 9 10.18 10.43 5.67
N ASP A 10 11.20 9.64 6.01
CA ASP A 10 11.91 8.76 5.07
C ASP A 10 11.23 7.40 4.89
N GLY A 11 10.43 6.97 5.87
CA GLY A 11 9.92 5.62 5.97
C GLY A 11 10.91 4.68 6.65
N THR A 12 10.42 3.81 7.54
CA THR A 12 11.26 2.79 8.19
C THR A 12 11.49 1.57 7.32
N ASP A 13 10.59 1.31 6.37
CA ASP A 13 10.64 0.18 5.43
C ASP A 13 10.71 -1.20 6.11
N GLU A 14 10.22 -1.30 7.34
CA GLU A 14 10.27 -2.54 8.09
C GLU A 14 9.19 -3.49 7.57
N PRO A 15 9.55 -4.68 7.05
CA PRO A 15 8.55 -5.64 6.63
C PRO A 15 7.72 -6.11 7.84
N LEU A 16 6.41 -6.19 7.67
CA LEU A 16 5.49 -6.66 8.69
C LEU A 16 4.95 -8.05 8.37
N ALA A 17 4.62 -8.31 7.10
CA ALA A 17 4.04 -9.61 6.72
C ALA A 17 4.31 -9.95 5.26
N ILE A 18 4.42 -11.26 4.97
CA ILE A 18 4.44 -11.81 3.62
C ILE A 18 3.44 -12.95 3.58
N LEU A 19 2.43 -12.82 2.72
CA LEU A 19 1.44 -13.85 2.43
C LEU A 19 1.77 -14.51 1.09
N LEU A 20 2.20 -15.78 1.13
CA LEU A 20 2.34 -16.61 -0.06
C LEU A 20 0.97 -17.13 -0.50
N ARG A 21 0.80 -17.28 -1.81
CA ARG A 21 -0.41 -17.87 -2.42
C ARG A 21 -0.06 -19.09 -3.23
N THR A 22 -0.99 -20.02 -3.31
CA THR A 22 -0.95 -21.11 -4.27
C THR A 22 -1.10 -20.55 -5.69
N GLY A 23 -0.39 -21.13 -6.67
CA GLY A 23 -0.25 -20.55 -8.02
C GLY A 23 -1.54 -20.38 -8.81
N ASN A 24 -2.63 -21.05 -8.44
CA ASN A 24 -3.95 -20.93 -9.07
C ASN A 24 -4.91 -19.98 -8.32
N ALA A 25 -4.48 -19.32 -7.25
CA ALA A 25 -5.32 -18.38 -6.53
C ALA A 25 -5.54 -17.11 -7.36
N SER A 26 -6.79 -16.64 -7.45
CA SER A 26 -7.11 -15.37 -8.08
C SER A 26 -6.33 -14.23 -7.42
N ALA A 27 -5.74 -13.35 -8.22
CA ALA A 27 -4.96 -12.24 -7.70
C ALA A 27 -5.87 -11.15 -7.10
N ASN A 28 -5.52 -10.67 -5.90
CA ASN A 28 -6.03 -9.43 -5.30
C ASN A 28 -7.48 -9.51 -4.77
N THR A 29 -7.81 -10.58 -4.06
CA THR A 29 -9.11 -10.68 -3.40
C THR A 29 -9.18 -9.77 -2.17
N ALA A 30 -10.39 -9.40 -1.76
CA ALA A 30 -10.60 -8.71 -0.48
C ALA A 30 -10.10 -9.56 0.71
N ALA A 31 -10.31 -10.88 0.65
CA ALA A 31 -9.83 -11.83 1.66
C ALA A 31 -8.32 -11.77 1.84
N ASP A 32 -7.55 -11.65 0.74
CA ASP A 32 -6.10 -11.51 0.84
C ASP A 32 -5.67 -10.21 1.49
N HIS A 33 -6.30 -9.08 1.12
CA HIS A 33 -6.02 -7.78 1.71
C HIS A 33 -6.36 -7.77 3.20
N THR A 34 -7.47 -8.40 3.58
CA THR A 34 -7.85 -8.61 4.98
C THR A 34 -6.76 -9.41 5.70
N ALA A 35 -6.39 -10.58 5.19
CA ALA A 35 -5.43 -11.48 5.83
C ALA A 35 -4.04 -10.85 6.02
N ILE A 36 -3.53 -10.13 5.02
CA ILE A 36 -2.23 -9.43 5.18
C ILE A 36 -2.34 -8.27 6.17
N VAL A 37 -3.48 -7.58 6.24
CA VAL A 37 -3.68 -6.51 7.22
C VAL A 37 -3.73 -7.08 8.63
N GLU A 38 -4.38 -8.22 8.83
CA GLU A 38 -4.38 -8.92 10.11
C GLU A 38 -2.97 -9.29 10.55
N ALA A 39 -2.24 -10.00 9.69
CA ALA A 39 -0.88 -10.44 9.99
C ALA A 39 0.07 -9.28 10.31
N ALA A 40 -0.07 -8.15 9.60
CA ALA A 40 0.77 -6.99 9.83
C ALA A 40 0.38 -6.19 11.09
N LEU A 41 -0.91 -6.14 11.44
CA LEU A 41 -1.38 -5.53 12.70
C LEU A 41 -0.93 -6.33 13.92
N GLU A 42 -0.83 -7.67 13.82
CA GLU A 42 -0.30 -8.53 14.89
C GLU A 42 1.17 -8.24 15.22
N GLN A 43 1.93 -7.66 14.29
CA GLN A 43 3.33 -7.27 14.53
C GLN A 43 3.46 -5.93 15.27
N LEU A 44 2.38 -5.14 15.39
CA LEU A 44 2.44 -3.81 15.98
C LEU A 44 2.30 -3.89 17.51
N PRO A 45 3.28 -3.38 18.28
CA PRO A 45 3.31 -3.58 19.74
C PRO A 45 2.18 -2.86 20.49
N ASP A 46 1.67 -1.75 19.93
CA ASP A 46 0.64 -0.92 20.56
C ASP A 46 -0.79 -1.25 20.07
N VAL A 47 -0.95 -2.27 19.23
CA VAL A 47 -2.26 -2.71 18.73
C VAL A 47 -2.79 -3.83 19.62
N VAL A 48 -3.66 -3.46 20.56
CA VAL A 48 -4.31 -4.41 21.47
C VAL A 48 -5.79 -4.55 21.13
N GLY A 49 -6.20 -5.78 20.78
CA GLY A 49 -7.59 -6.13 20.47
C GLY A 49 -7.99 -5.84 19.02
N TYR A 50 -9.28 -6.06 18.73
CA TYR A 50 -9.77 -6.01 17.35
C TYR A 50 -9.76 -4.59 16.76
N ARG A 51 -10.13 -3.57 17.55
CA ARG A 51 -10.18 -2.18 17.07
C ARG A 51 -8.83 -1.52 17.26
N VAL A 52 -8.18 -1.18 16.15
CA VAL A 52 -6.83 -0.58 16.17
C VAL A 52 -6.86 0.94 16.43
N GLY A 53 -8.01 1.59 16.22
CA GLY A 53 -8.15 3.03 16.40
C GLY A 53 -7.42 3.85 15.34
N LYS A 54 -7.44 5.18 15.49
CA LYS A 54 -6.97 6.12 14.45
C LYS A 54 -5.45 6.34 14.43
N THR A 55 -4.69 5.54 15.17
CA THR A 55 -3.23 5.59 15.21
C THR A 55 -2.60 4.77 14.08
N VAL A 56 -3.35 3.89 13.42
CA VAL A 56 -2.88 3.14 12.25
C VAL A 56 -3.52 3.73 10.99
N LEU A 57 -2.71 3.97 9.96
CA LEU A 57 -3.12 4.31 8.60
C LEU A 57 -2.83 3.15 7.64
N VAL A 58 -3.87 2.48 7.15
CA VAL A 58 -3.71 1.46 6.10
C VAL A 58 -3.73 2.13 4.73
N ARG A 59 -2.68 1.94 3.92
CA ARG A 59 -2.64 2.44 2.54
C ARG A 59 -2.72 1.29 1.57
N THR A 60 -3.64 1.39 0.61
CA THR A 60 -3.64 0.42 -0.48
C THR A 60 -3.70 0.91 -1.90
N ASN A 61 -3.24 0.10 -2.86
CA ASN A 61 -3.49 0.36 -4.28
C ASN A 61 -4.99 0.16 -4.60
N SER A 62 -5.35 0.35 -5.88
CA SER A 62 -6.72 0.24 -6.35
C SER A 62 -7.37 -1.13 -6.16
N ALA A 63 -6.57 -2.19 -6.00
CA ALA A 63 -7.11 -3.53 -5.78
C ALA A 63 -7.69 -3.71 -4.36
N GLY A 64 -7.32 -2.84 -3.42
CA GLY A 64 -7.98 -2.76 -2.12
C GLY A 64 -9.29 -1.97 -2.15
N GLY A 65 -9.61 -1.27 -3.24
CA GLY A 65 -10.83 -0.45 -3.38
C GLY A 65 -12.12 -1.26 -3.56
N THR A 66 -12.30 -2.32 -2.79
CA THR A 66 -13.49 -3.18 -2.79
C THR A 66 -14.37 -2.89 -1.58
N HIS A 67 -15.68 -3.10 -1.71
CA HIS A 67 -16.64 -2.91 -0.60
C HIS A 67 -16.26 -3.76 0.61
N GLU A 68 -16.02 -5.06 0.40
CA GLU A 68 -15.70 -5.99 1.48
C GLU A 68 -14.47 -5.56 2.30
N PHE A 69 -13.41 -5.11 1.64
CA PHE A 69 -12.19 -4.69 2.34
C PHE A 69 -12.37 -3.33 3.05
N LEU A 70 -13.04 -2.36 2.43
CA LEU A 70 -13.31 -1.06 3.04
C LEU A 70 -14.27 -1.16 4.23
N ASP A 71 -15.25 -2.06 4.18
CA ASP A 71 -16.13 -2.40 5.32
C ASP A 71 -15.33 -3.03 6.46
N TYR A 72 -14.44 -3.97 6.14
CA TYR A 72 -13.53 -4.58 7.09
C TYR A 72 -12.65 -3.53 7.80
N LEU A 73 -11.99 -2.65 7.04
CA LEU A 73 -11.22 -1.55 7.62
C LEU A 73 -12.11 -0.67 8.51
N THR A 74 -13.29 -0.26 8.04
CA THR A 74 -14.20 0.58 8.80
C THR A 74 -14.58 -0.04 10.15
N ARG A 75 -14.87 -1.35 10.20
CA ARG A 75 -15.15 -2.08 11.46
C ARG A 75 -13.96 -2.10 12.41
N ARG A 76 -12.74 -2.22 11.86
CA ARG A 76 -11.48 -2.28 12.62
C ARG A 76 -11.00 -0.89 13.09
N ARG A 77 -11.54 0.19 12.51
CA ARG A 77 -11.30 1.61 12.83
C ARG A 77 -9.87 2.18 12.63
N PRO A 78 -9.00 1.67 11.74
CA PRO A 78 -7.83 2.43 11.31
C PRO A 78 -8.26 3.64 10.47
N VAL A 79 -7.34 4.59 10.32
CA VAL A 79 -7.36 5.50 9.17
C VAL A 79 -7.03 4.68 7.92
N TYR A 80 -7.60 5.01 6.77
CA TYR A 80 -7.22 4.37 5.51
C TYR A 80 -7.06 5.36 4.36
N SER A 81 -6.23 4.98 3.40
CA SER A 81 -6.06 5.66 2.12
C SER A 81 -5.82 4.61 1.03
N VAL A 82 -6.91 4.20 0.39
CA VAL A 82 -7.00 3.05 -0.50
C VAL A 82 -7.26 3.55 -1.91
N GLY A 83 -6.48 3.11 -2.89
CA GLY A 83 -6.71 3.41 -4.29
C GLY A 83 -8.14 3.02 -4.64
N PHE A 84 -8.82 3.89 -5.38
CA PHE A 84 -10.23 3.71 -5.69
C PHE A 84 -10.37 3.57 -7.20
N PRO A 85 -11.12 2.56 -7.69
CA PRO A 85 -11.24 2.34 -9.12
C PRO A 85 -11.88 3.54 -9.82
N LEU A 86 -11.29 3.94 -10.96
CA LEU A 86 -11.90 4.89 -11.87
C LEU A 86 -12.84 4.13 -12.81
N THR A 87 -14.05 4.66 -12.95
CA THR A 87 -15.02 4.23 -13.96
C THR A 87 -15.23 5.36 -14.96
N GLU A 88 -15.81 5.07 -16.13
CA GLU A 88 -16.19 6.10 -17.10
C GLU A 88 -17.15 7.13 -16.49
N THR A 89 -18.09 6.69 -15.64
CA THR A 89 -19.00 7.58 -14.93
C THR A 89 -18.27 8.51 -13.96
N THR A 90 -17.29 7.99 -13.22
CA THR A 90 -16.44 8.81 -12.34
C THR A 90 -15.62 9.81 -13.14
N ALA A 91 -15.04 9.40 -14.27
CA ALA A 91 -14.28 10.29 -15.15
C ALA A 91 -15.16 11.42 -15.70
N ALA A 92 -16.36 11.11 -16.18
CA ALA A 92 -17.32 12.11 -16.67
C ALA A 92 -17.81 13.07 -15.55
N ALA A 93 -17.84 12.61 -14.29
CA ALA A 93 -18.14 13.48 -13.16
C ALA A 93 -16.96 14.41 -12.83
N ILE A 94 -15.72 13.94 -12.97
CA ILE A 94 -14.49 14.74 -12.80
C ILE A 94 -14.42 15.87 -13.82
N ASP A 95 -14.84 15.66 -15.07
CA ASP A 95 -14.87 16.70 -16.11
C ASP A 95 -15.82 17.87 -15.77
N ARG A 96 -16.72 17.72 -14.78
CA ARG A 96 -17.63 18.79 -14.33
C ARG A 96 -17.04 19.65 -13.22
N ILE A 97 -15.88 19.27 -12.68
CA ILE A 97 -15.18 20.04 -11.64
C ILE A 97 -14.70 21.34 -12.27
N ARG A 98 -15.08 22.47 -11.64
CA ARG A 98 -14.66 23.79 -12.12
C ARG A 98 -13.15 23.98 -11.97
N PRO A 99 -12.48 24.68 -12.90
CA PRO A 99 -11.04 24.91 -12.84
C PRO A 99 -10.55 25.48 -11.50
N GLU A 100 -11.34 26.31 -10.83
CA GLU A 100 -10.97 26.98 -9.58
C GLU A 100 -11.08 26.08 -8.34
N ALA A 101 -11.74 24.92 -8.44
CA ALA A 101 -11.84 23.96 -7.33
C ALA A 101 -10.56 23.14 -7.18
N TRP A 102 -9.78 23.01 -8.27
CA TRP A 102 -8.53 22.26 -8.27
C TRP A 102 -7.47 22.96 -7.43
N THR A 103 -6.93 22.23 -6.46
CA THR A 103 -5.79 22.69 -5.65
C THR A 103 -4.50 22.08 -6.19
N PRO A 104 -3.37 22.81 -6.22
CA PRO A 104 -2.07 22.23 -6.54
C PRO A 104 -1.75 21.03 -5.62
N ALA A 105 -1.22 19.96 -6.21
CA ALA A 105 -0.69 18.84 -5.43
C ALA A 105 0.76 19.13 -5.00
N TYR A 106 1.22 18.53 -3.90
CA TYR A 106 2.59 18.72 -3.44
C TYR A 106 3.57 17.70 -4.05
N ASP A 107 4.85 18.08 -4.12
CA ASP A 107 5.97 17.17 -4.35
C ASP A 107 6.37 16.42 -3.07
N ALA A 108 7.57 15.84 -3.02
CA ALA A 108 8.01 15.07 -1.85
C ALA A 108 8.35 15.95 -0.63
N ASP A 109 8.74 17.20 -0.90
CA ASP A 109 9.19 18.20 0.09
C ASP A 109 8.05 19.07 0.61
N GLY A 110 6.83 18.88 0.06
CA GLY A 110 5.64 19.62 0.47
C GLY A 110 5.44 20.92 -0.31
N VAL A 111 6.12 21.08 -1.46
CA VAL A 111 6.02 22.26 -2.32
C VAL A 111 5.05 21.97 -3.47
N ASP A 112 4.33 23.00 -3.93
CA ASP A 112 3.44 22.91 -5.08
C ASP A 112 4.17 22.33 -6.30
N ARG A 113 3.61 21.25 -6.84
CA ARG A 113 4.14 20.56 -8.01
C ARG A 113 3.43 21.05 -9.27
N ASP A 114 4.21 21.65 -10.16
CA ASP A 114 3.69 22.03 -11.48
C ASP A 114 3.14 20.81 -12.24
N GLY A 115 2.00 21.00 -12.90
CA GLY A 115 1.34 19.97 -13.69
C GLY A 115 0.59 18.90 -12.86
N ALA A 116 0.38 19.10 -11.56
CA ALA A 116 -0.38 18.17 -10.72
C ALA A 116 -1.40 18.89 -9.84
N TRP A 117 -2.63 18.39 -9.83
CA TRP A 117 -3.75 18.96 -9.09
C TRP A 117 -4.55 17.88 -8.39
N VAL A 118 -5.29 18.30 -7.38
CA VAL A 118 -6.09 17.45 -6.52
C VAL A 118 -7.41 18.13 -6.18
N ASP A 119 -8.48 17.34 -6.13
CA ASP A 119 -9.79 17.77 -5.62
C ASP A 119 -10.54 16.59 -4.97
N ALA A 120 -11.57 16.88 -4.18
CA ALA A 120 -12.45 15.90 -3.58
C ALA A 120 -13.70 15.67 -4.45
N LEU A 121 -14.08 14.41 -4.67
CA LEU A 121 -15.29 14.05 -5.44
C LEU A 121 -16.58 14.13 -4.61
N ALA A 122 -16.58 14.95 -3.55
CA ALA A 122 -17.70 15.06 -2.63
C ALA A 122 -18.95 15.60 -3.35
N GLY A 123 -20.06 14.85 -3.30
CA GLY A 123 -21.30 15.22 -3.98
C GLY A 123 -21.30 15.02 -5.49
N LEU A 124 -20.21 14.54 -6.09
CA LEU A 124 -20.10 14.26 -7.52
C LEU A 124 -20.30 12.78 -7.87
N ILE A 125 -20.01 11.89 -6.94
CA ILE A 125 -20.22 10.45 -7.07
C ILE A 125 -21.14 9.93 -5.96
N ASP A 126 -21.94 8.92 -6.28
CA ASP A 126 -22.78 8.24 -5.29
C ASP A 126 -21.92 7.32 -4.42
N LEU A 127 -21.88 7.61 -3.12
CA LEU A 127 -21.18 6.81 -2.12
C LEU A 127 -22.14 6.09 -1.15
N SER A 128 -23.44 6.04 -1.46
CA SER A 128 -24.46 5.44 -0.57
C SER A 128 -24.23 3.96 -0.22
N GLY A 129 -23.58 3.20 -1.11
CA GLY A 129 -23.20 1.81 -0.87
C GLY A 129 -21.84 1.61 -0.17
N TRP A 130 -21.16 2.69 0.22
CA TRP A 130 -19.84 2.66 0.82
C TRP A 130 -19.87 3.05 2.30
N PRO A 131 -18.81 2.77 3.08
CA PRO A 131 -18.76 3.13 4.49
C PRO A 131 -19.05 4.60 4.78
N ASP A 132 -19.81 4.85 5.85
CA ASP A 132 -20.13 6.20 6.31
C ASP A 132 -18.87 7.05 6.55
N GLY A 133 -18.91 8.28 6.04
CA GLY A 133 -17.81 9.23 6.16
C GLY A 133 -16.61 8.94 5.25
N MET A 134 -16.69 7.92 4.37
CA MET A 134 -15.72 7.73 3.30
C MET A 134 -15.76 8.91 2.32
N ARG A 135 -14.58 9.33 1.88
CA ARG A 135 -14.38 10.39 0.87
C ARG A 135 -13.53 9.83 -0.24
N VAL A 136 -13.79 10.23 -1.47
CA VAL A 136 -12.92 9.92 -2.62
C VAL A 136 -12.26 11.20 -3.08
N ILE A 137 -10.94 11.16 -3.24
CA ILE A 137 -10.10 12.25 -3.70
C ILE A 137 -9.55 11.86 -5.07
N VAL A 138 -9.62 12.79 -6.02
CA VAL A 138 -9.05 12.67 -7.35
C VAL A 138 -7.75 13.45 -7.43
N ARG A 139 -6.80 12.89 -8.16
CA ARG A 139 -5.58 13.55 -8.58
C ARG A 139 -5.53 13.56 -10.11
N LYS A 140 -5.21 14.73 -10.66
CA LYS A 140 -5.02 14.99 -12.08
C LYS A 140 -3.56 15.35 -12.32
N VAL A 141 -2.89 14.69 -13.26
CA VAL A 141 -1.45 14.91 -13.54
C VAL A 141 -1.17 14.99 -15.02
N ARG A 142 -0.33 15.95 -15.41
CA ARG A 142 0.23 16.02 -16.77
C ARG A 142 1.08 14.78 -17.05
N PRO A 143 0.70 13.95 -18.03
CA PRO A 143 1.43 12.72 -18.31
C PRO A 143 2.83 13.05 -18.83
N HIS A 144 3.79 12.19 -18.48
CA HIS A 144 5.12 12.26 -19.09
C HIS A 144 5.02 11.87 -20.58
N PRO A 145 5.84 12.48 -21.47
CA PRO A 145 5.86 12.13 -22.88
C PRO A 145 6.02 10.62 -23.09
N GLY A 146 5.12 10.00 -23.85
CA GLY A 146 5.16 8.57 -24.18
C GLY A 146 4.49 7.61 -23.18
N ALA A 147 3.84 8.12 -22.12
CA ALA A 147 3.06 7.27 -21.21
C ALA A 147 1.82 6.68 -21.93
N GLN A 148 1.65 5.36 -21.89
CA GLN A 148 0.39 4.71 -22.26
C GLN A 148 -0.64 4.93 -21.15
N LEU A 149 -1.75 5.62 -21.46
CA LEU A 149 -2.74 6.06 -20.48
C LEU A 149 -3.94 5.12 -20.49
N ARG A 150 -4.43 4.74 -19.30
CA ARG A 150 -5.64 3.91 -19.14
C ARG A 150 -6.90 4.73 -18.85
N PHE A 151 -6.76 5.90 -18.23
CA PHE A 151 -7.84 6.86 -17.99
C PHE A 151 -7.29 8.29 -18.03
N THR A 152 -7.71 9.04 -19.04
CA THR A 152 -7.45 10.48 -19.19
C THR A 152 -8.74 11.24 -18.99
N ASP A 153 -8.63 12.47 -18.49
CA ASP A 153 -9.71 13.43 -18.58
C ASP A 153 -9.83 14.00 -20.00
N SER A 154 -10.80 14.90 -20.19
CA SER A 154 -11.01 15.63 -21.45
C SER A 154 -9.77 16.43 -21.93
N ASP A 155 -8.89 16.88 -21.02
CA ASP A 155 -7.64 17.58 -21.35
C ASP A 155 -6.43 16.65 -21.62
N GLY A 156 -6.62 15.32 -21.57
CA GLY A 156 -5.53 14.35 -21.77
C GLY A 156 -4.61 14.16 -20.56
N LEU A 157 -4.99 14.68 -19.40
CA LEU A 157 -4.30 14.53 -18.12
C LEU A 157 -4.65 13.18 -17.48
N ARG A 158 -3.67 12.54 -16.85
CA ARG A 158 -3.85 11.26 -16.18
C ARG A 158 -4.66 11.44 -14.90
N LEU A 159 -5.70 10.63 -14.75
CA LEU A 159 -6.51 10.59 -13.54
C LEU A 159 -6.12 9.41 -12.65
N THR A 160 -6.12 9.64 -11.35
CA THR A 160 -6.02 8.61 -10.31
C THR A 160 -6.90 9.00 -9.13
N THR A 161 -7.59 8.04 -8.51
CA THR A 161 -8.45 8.29 -7.35
C THR A 161 -8.07 7.41 -6.17
N PHE A 162 -8.36 7.90 -4.97
CA PHE A 162 -8.24 7.11 -3.73
C PHE A 162 -9.36 7.47 -2.74
N ALA A 163 -9.80 6.47 -1.99
CA ALA A 163 -10.75 6.57 -0.90
C ALA A 163 -10.02 6.74 0.43
N THR A 164 -10.56 7.59 1.30
CA THR A 164 -10.07 7.79 2.67
C THR A 164 -11.21 8.06 3.64
N ASN A 165 -11.07 7.63 4.89
CA ASN A 165 -11.94 8.02 6.01
C ASN A 165 -11.37 9.20 6.82
N THR A 166 -10.34 9.89 6.33
CA THR A 166 -9.77 11.05 7.00
C THR A 166 -10.72 12.25 6.85
N PRO A 167 -11.32 12.76 7.95
CA PRO A 167 -12.40 13.73 7.85
C PRO A 167 -11.93 15.15 7.51
N ARG A 168 -10.66 15.46 7.78
CA ARG A 168 -10.07 16.81 7.66
C ARG A 168 -8.63 16.73 7.17
N GLY A 169 -8.07 17.87 6.80
CA GLY A 169 -6.71 17.99 6.28
C GLY A 169 -6.71 18.59 4.88
N GLN A 170 -5.57 19.17 4.50
CA GLN A 170 -5.40 19.71 3.15
C GLN A 170 -5.40 18.56 2.14
N LEU A 171 -6.07 18.74 1.00
CA LEU A 171 -6.20 17.66 0.01
C LEU A 171 -4.84 17.23 -0.54
N ALA A 172 -3.93 18.17 -0.73
CA ALA A 172 -2.56 17.91 -1.15
C ALA A 172 -1.76 17.06 -0.15
N ASP A 173 -1.96 17.24 1.17
CA ASP A 173 -1.33 16.39 2.19
C ASP A 173 -1.86 14.96 2.14
N LEU A 174 -3.18 14.81 1.96
CA LEU A 174 -3.82 13.50 1.86
C LEU A 174 -3.39 12.76 0.58
N GLU A 175 -3.28 13.48 -0.54
CA GLU A 175 -2.74 12.94 -1.80
C GLU A 175 -1.27 12.51 -1.64
N LEU A 176 -0.41 13.36 -1.08
CA LEU A 176 1.00 13.05 -0.87
C LEU A 176 1.18 11.82 0.02
N ARG A 177 0.43 11.75 1.11
CA ARG A 177 0.37 10.61 2.03
C ARG A 177 -0.01 9.32 1.32
N HIS A 178 -1.01 9.36 0.43
CA HIS A 178 -1.39 8.22 -0.40
C HIS A 178 -0.27 7.85 -1.38
N ARG A 179 0.26 8.84 -2.11
CA ARG A 179 1.30 8.65 -3.14
C ARG A 179 2.60 8.05 -2.59
N ARG A 180 2.93 8.31 -1.32
CA ARG A 180 4.05 7.65 -0.61
C ARG A 180 3.94 6.13 -0.53
N GLN A 181 2.78 5.55 -0.86
CA GLN A 181 2.66 4.11 -1.15
C GLN A 181 3.69 3.62 -2.18
N ALA A 182 4.11 4.47 -3.13
CA ALA A 182 5.14 4.13 -4.12
C ALA A 182 6.44 3.63 -3.47
N ARG A 183 6.78 4.09 -2.25
CA ARG A 183 7.93 3.55 -1.48
C ARG A 183 7.80 2.04 -1.26
N CYS A 184 6.63 1.61 -0.82
CA CYS A 184 6.33 0.19 -0.61
C CYS A 184 6.41 -0.60 -1.93
N GLU A 185 5.99 -0.02 -3.05
CA GLU A 185 6.07 -0.67 -4.37
C GLU A 185 7.53 -0.86 -4.81
N ASP A 186 8.38 0.13 -4.60
CA ASP A 186 9.82 0.02 -4.83
C ASP A 186 10.47 -1.05 -3.93
N ARG A 187 10.07 -1.15 -2.65
CA ARG A 187 10.57 -2.21 -1.76
C ARG A 187 10.18 -3.61 -2.20
N ILE A 188 8.95 -3.78 -2.69
CA ILE A 188 8.51 -5.06 -3.25
C ILE A 188 9.32 -5.41 -4.50
N ARG A 189 9.58 -4.42 -5.36
CA ARG A 189 10.43 -4.62 -6.54
C ARG A 189 11.83 -5.09 -6.13
N THR A 190 12.46 -4.41 -5.17
CA THR A 190 13.75 -4.84 -4.62
C THR A 190 13.68 -6.24 -4.01
N ALA A 191 12.65 -6.56 -3.22
CA ALA A 191 12.50 -7.89 -2.62
C ALA A 191 12.36 -9.00 -3.69
N LYS A 192 11.62 -8.73 -4.78
CA LYS A 192 11.51 -9.63 -5.94
C LYS A 192 12.86 -9.86 -6.61
N ASP A 193 13.61 -8.79 -6.84
CA ASP A 193 14.96 -8.85 -7.42
C ASP A 193 15.93 -9.62 -6.51
N CYS A 194 15.74 -9.54 -5.19
CA CYS A 194 16.54 -10.26 -4.19
C CYS A 194 16.14 -11.73 -3.97
N GLY A 195 15.17 -12.27 -4.72
CA GLY A 195 14.84 -13.70 -4.68
C GLY A 195 13.44 -14.05 -4.17
N LEU A 196 12.59 -13.07 -3.85
CA LEU A 196 11.18 -13.37 -3.51
C LEU A 196 10.40 -13.97 -4.69
N THR A 197 10.94 -13.88 -5.91
CA THR A 197 10.43 -14.56 -7.10
C THR A 197 10.84 -16.04 -7.17
N ASN A 198 11.93 -16.42 -6.50
CA ASN A 198 12.53 -17.76 -6.54
C ASN A 198 12.75 -18.28 -5.12
N LEU A 199 11.69 -18.81 -4.52
CA LEU A 199 11.72 -19.27 -3.14
C LEU A 199 12.69 -20.46 -2.98
N PRO A 200 13.46 -20.54 -1.87
CA PRO A 200 14.59 -21.45 -1.76
C PRO A 200 14.20 -22.91 -1.48
N LEU A 201 12.96 -23.17 -1.04
CA LEU A 201 12.49 -24.51 -0.70
C LEU A 201 11.46 -25.00 -1.71
N HIS A 202 11.30 -26.32 -1.83
CA HIS A 202 10.35 -26.91 -2.77
C HIS A 202 8.93 -27.01 -2.20
N GLY A 203 8.79 -27.08 -0.87
CA GLY A 203 7.50 -27.17 -0.18
C GLY A 203 6.86 -25.80 0.03
N PHE A 204 5.56 -25.69 -0.26
CA PHE A 204 4.81 -24.45 -0.02
C PHE A 204 4.82 -24.04 1.46
N ASP A 205 4.52 -24.96 2.38
CA ASP A 205 4.50 -24.66 3.82
C ASP A 205 5.89 -24.29 4.36
N GLN A 206 6.92 -24.95 3.83
CA GLN A 206 8.31 -24.64 4.18
C GLN A 206 8.67 -23.21 3.74
N ASN A 207 8.31 -22.84 2.51
CA ASN A 207 8.50 -21.48 2.01
C ASN A 207 7.66 -20.44 2.75
N ARG A 208 6.46 -20.81 3.20
CA ARG A 208 5.60 -19.94 4.01
C ARG A 208 6.26 -19.63 5.35
N MET A 209 6.78 -20.64 6.04
CA MET A 209 7.53 -20.48 7.29
C MET A 209 8.83 -19.71 7.08
N TRP A 210 9.55 -20.01 6.00
CA TRP A 210 10.78 -19.31 5.64
C TRP A 210 10.53 -17.83 5.35
N SER A 211 9.45 -17.49 4.62
CA SER A 211 9.07 -16.12 4.32
C SER A 211 8.69 -15.35 5.59
N ALA A 212 7.96 -16.00 6.51
CA ALA A 212 7.60 -15.41 7.80
C ALA A 212 8.84 -15.11 8.68
N ARG A 213 9.89 -15.94 8.61
CA ARG A 213 11.15 -15.72 9.32
C ARG A 213 12.09 -14.74 8.61
N GLY A 214 12.10 -14.74 7.27
CA GLY A 214 12.92 -13.85 6.43
C GLY A 214 12.52 -12.37 6.49
N VAL A 215 11.29 -12.08 6.95
CA VAL A 215 10.83 -10.72 7.31
C VAL A 215 11.80 -10.05 8.30
N VAL A 216 12.44 -10.80 9.21
CA VAL A 216 13.44 -10.22 10.13
C VAL A 216 14.71 -9.73 9.40
N GLY A 217 15.00 -10.23 8.19
CA GLY A 217 16.20 -9.89 7.41
C GLY A 217 16.05 -8.74 6.40
N LEU A 218 14.84 -8.23 6.13
CA LEU A 218 14.65 -7.15 5.15
C LEU A 218 14.74 -5.74 5.76
N SER A 219 15.05 -5.61 7.06
CA SER A 219 15.34 -4.30 7.65
C SER A 219 16.63 -3.72 7.05
N PRO A 220 16.59 -2.53 6.42
CA PRO A 220 17.77 -1.93 5.79
C PRO A 220 18.91 -1.63 6.77
N ARG A 221 18.64 -1.63 8.09
CA ARG A 221 19.66 -1.37 9.13
C ARG A 221 20.49 -2.59 9.48
N SER A 222 20.12 -3.79 9.02
CA SER A 222 20.82 -5.03 9.36
C SER A 222 21.35 -5.83 8.16
N THR A 223 21.02 -5.49 6.91
CA THR A 223 21.49 -6.27 5.75
C THR A 223 22.62 -5.60 4.98
N PRO A 224 23.84 -6.17 4.96
CA PRO A 224 24.82 -5.86 3.93
C PRO A 224 24.37 -6.53 2.63
N SER A 225 23.77 -5.75 1.73
CA SER A 225 23.59 -5.98 0.28
C SER A 225 23.52 -7.45 -0.19
N CYS A 226 22.34 -7.98 -0.56
CA CYS A 226 22.10 -9.15 -1.44
C CYS A 226 22.85 -10.49 -1.21
N ARG A 227 23.93 -10.54 -0.43
CA ARG A 227 24.91 -11.63 -0.37
C ARG A 227 24.45 -12.74 0.56
N GLU A 228 23.72 -12.43 1.62
CA GLU A 228 23.18 -13.43 2.54
C GLU A 228 22.13 -14.34 1.88
N TRP A 229 21.44 -13.87 0.84
CA TRP A 229 20.46 -14.68 0.09
C TRP A 229 21.12 -15.69 -0.86
N SER A 230 22.39 -15.48 -1.23
CA SER A 230 23.12 -16.35 -2.16
C SER A 230 23.75 -17.60 -1.54
N GLY A 231 23.65 -17.76 -0.21
CA GLY A 231 24.34 -18.83 0.53
C GLY A 231 23.66 -20.21 0.53
N VAL A 232 22.41 -20.33 0.07
CA VAL A 232 21.71 -21.62 0.01
C VAL A 232 22.05 -22.30 -1.32
N HIS A 233 22.78 -23.42 -1.23
CA HIS A 233 23.34 -24.16 -2.37
C HIS A 233 22.30 -24.43 -3.48
N LYS A 234 22.63 -23.99 -4.71
CA LYS A 234 21.91 -24.34 -5.94
C LYS A 234 22.17 -25.80 -6.29
N GLY A 235 21.23 -26.68 -5.94
CA GLY A 235 21.10 -28.00 -6.56
C GLY A 235 20.40 -27.84 -7.91
N SER A 236 21.10 -28.14 -9.01
CA SER A 236 20.55 -28.26 -10.36
C SER A 236 19.39 -29.25 -10.39
N PHE A 237 18.23 -28.91 -10.96
CA PHE A 237 17.48 -29.71 -11.94
C PHE A 237 16.15 -29.03 -12.31
N GLU A 238 15.77 -29.24 -13.55
CA GLU A 238 14.75 -28.56 -14.34
C GLU A 238 13.33 -29.00 -13.95
N SER A 239 12.54 -28.10 -13.34
CA SER A 239 11.08 -28.16 -13.38
C SER A 239 10.50 -26.77 -13.09
N LYS A 240 9.60 -26.31 -13.96
CA LYS A 240 8.95 -25.00 -13.89
C LYS A 240 8.07 -24.94 -12.63
N LEU A 241 8.53 -24.20 -11.61
CA LEU A 241 7.71 -23.82 -10.45
C LEU A 241 6.89 -22.55 -10.78
N PRO A 242 5.67 -22.43 -10.24
CA PRO A 242 4.73 -21.39 -10.63
C PRO A 242 5.15 -20.00 -10.13
N GLU A 243 4.93 -19.00 -10.97
CA GLU A 243 5.19 -17.57 -10.73
C GLU A 243 4.61 -17.06 -9.39
N VAL A 244 5.46 -16.48 -8.55
CA VAL A 244 5.05 -15.78 -7.32
C VAL A 244 4.55 -14.37 -7.69
N THR A 245 3.24 -14.23 -7.87
CA THR A 245 2.62 -12.91 -8.05
C THR A 245 2.44 -12.22 -6.69
N THR A 246 3.42 -11.43 -6.27
CA THR A 246 3.37 -10.62 -5.04
C THR A 246 2.76 -9.24 -5.32
N HIS A 247 1.57 -8.97 -4.77
CA HIS A 247 0.94 -7.65 -4.73
C HIS A 247 0.31 -7.37 -3.35
N PHE A 248 0.74 -6.25 -2.75
CA PHE A 248 0.01 -5.18 -2.04
C PHE A 248 -0.65 -5.33 -0.63
N ALA A 249 -0.08 -4.71 0.42
CA ALA A 249 -0.79 -3.97 1.50
C ALA A 249 0.20 -3.10 2.32
N GLY A 250 0.20 -1.76 2.21
CA GLY A 250 1.04 -0.92 3.08
C GLY A 250 0.31 -0.58 4.39
N ILE A 251 0.91 -0.78 5.56
CA ILE A 251 0.34 -0.35 6.85
C ILE A 251 1.28 0.66 7.48
N LEU A 252 0.82 1.89 7.61
CA LEU A 252 1.45 2.91 8.44
C LEU A 252 0.91 2.78 9.86
N HIS A 253 1.78 2.80 10.85
CA HIS A 253 1.41 3.13 12.22
C HIS A 253 1.92 4.55 12.51
N GLU A 254 1.18 5.35 13.26
CA GLU A 254 1.51 6.72 13.65
C GLU A 254 1.48 6.72 15.18
N ALA A 255 2.54 6.16 15.79
CA ALA A 255 2.77 6.28 17.22
C ALA A 255 3.56 7.55 17.51
N SER A 256 3.09 8.33 18.48
CA SER A 256 3.74 9.53 19.00
C SER A 256 5.12 9.20 19.59
N THR A 257 6.17 9.43 18.80
CA THR A 257 7.55 9.87 19.09
C THR A 257 8.34 9.35 20.31
N THR A 258 7.87 8.47 21.21
CA THR A 258 8.54 8.38 22.53
C THR A 258 9.04 7.00 23.00
N HIS A 259 8.62 5.83 22.51
CA HIS A 259 8.97 4.58 23.23
C HIS A 259 9.36 3.31 22.46
N LEU A 260 9.70 3.36 21.17
CA LEU A 260 10.14 2.15 20.44
C LEU A 260 11.64 1.78 20.56
N SER A 261 12.42 2.45 21.41
CA SER A 261 13.85 2.19 21.57
C SER A 261 14.23 1.15 22.64
N ARG A 262 13.28 0.41 23.25
CA ARG A 262 13.62 -0.47 24.41
C ARG A 262 13.13 -1.92 24.39
N ALA A 263 12.37 -2.39 23.41
CA ALA A 263 11.72 -3.70 23.53
C ALA A 263 12.40 -4.90 22.81
N ILE A 264 13.46 -4.70 22.00
CA ILE A 264 14.03 -5.81 21.18
C ILE A 264 15.32 -6.42 21.78
N TRP A 265 15.84 -5.90 22.90
CA TRP A 265 17.06 -6.43 23.52
C TRP A 265 16.87 -6.72 25.01
N ARG A 266 16.15 -7.80 25.34
CA ARG A 266 16.36 -8.56 26.57
C ARG A 266 16.00 -10.02 26.34
N GLU A 267 17.03 -10.82 26.03
CA GLU A 267 17.30 -12.12 26.65
C GLU A 267 18.66 -12.59 26.12
N THR A 268 19.69 -12.36 26.94
CA THR A 268 20.92 -13.16 27.01
C THR A 268 20.64 -14.45 27.74
#